data_AF-A0A8D8FJ64-F1
#
_entry.id   AF-A0A8D8FJ64-F1
#
_cell.length_a   1.000
_cell.length_b   1.000
_cell.length_c   1.000
_cell.angle_alpha   90.00
_cell.angle_beta   90.00
_cell.angle_gamma   90.00
#
_symmetry.space_group_name_H-M   'P 1'
#
loop_
_entity.id
_entity.type
_entity.pdbx_description
1 polymer ?
#
loop_
_entity_poly.entity_id
_entity_poly.type
_entity_poly.pdbx_seq_one_letter_code
_entity_poly.pdbx_strand_id
1 'polypeptide(L)'
;YLERVNGNLELLQQLDLIGRTAELAKLFGIQFYEVLSRGSQFRVESMMLRIAKPRNFVSVSPSIQQRAHMRSPEYLPLILEPNSRFYADPLIVLDFQSLY
;
A
#
# COMPACT_ATOMS: atom_id res chain seq x y z
N TYR A 1 18.78 -22.71 -22.31
CA TYR A 1 19.35 -22.02 -21.13
C TYR A 1 19.46 -20.51 -21.39
N LEU A 2 20.17 -20.08 -22.44
CA LEU A 2 20.29 -18.66 -22.80
C LEU A 2 18.94 -17.95 -22.99
N GLU A 3 17.97 -18.59 -23.66
CA GLU A 3 16.62 -18.04 -23.82
C GLU A 3 15.92 -17.75 -22.48
N ARG A 4 16.09 -18.63 -21.48
CA ARG A 4 15.50 -18.41 -20.15
C ARG A 4 16.15 -17.25 -19.41
N VAL A 5 17.47 -17.09 -19.54
CA VAL A 5 18.20 -15.98 -18.92
C VAL A 5 17.79 -14.66 -19.55
N ASN A 6 17.77 -14.60 -20.88
CA ASN A 6 17.34 -13.40 -21.62
C ASN A 6 15.88 -13.05 -21.31
N GLY A 7 14.99 -14.04 -21.32
CA GLY A 7 13.58 -13.83 -20.96
C GLY A 7 13.42 -13.31 -19.54
N ASN A 8 14.18 -13.82 -18.56
CA ASN A 8 14.15 -13.27 -17.20
C ASN A 8 14.64 -11.83 -17.13
N LEU A 9 15.72 -11.48 -17.84
CA LEU A 9 16.23 -10.11 -17.88
C LEU A 9 15.24 -9.15 -18.55
N GLU A 10 14.64 -9.57 -19.67
CA GLU A 10 13.60 -8.82 -20.37
C GLU A 10 12.40 -8.58 -19.46
N LEU A 11 11.92 -9.60 -18.72
CA LEU A 11 10.84 -9.42 -17.76
C LEU A 11 11.18 -8.41 -16.65
N LEU A 12 12.39 -8.50 -16.08
CA LEU A 12 12.84 -7.55 -15.05
C LEU A 12 12.90 -6.12 -15.58
N GLN A 13 13.33 -5.95 -16.82
CA GLN A 13 13.42 -4.65 -17.49
C GLN A 13 12.04 -4.10 -17.86
N GLN A 14 11.17 -4.93 -18.44
CA GLN A 14 9.80 -4.54 -18.83
C GLN A 14 8.95 -4.13 -17.61
N LEU A 15 9.18 -4.76 -16.45
CA LEU A 15 8.50 -4.41 -15.21
C LEU A 15 9.15 -3.25 -14.46
N ASP A 16 10.29 -2.73 -14.94
CA ASP A 16 11.18 -1.80 -14.24
C ASP A 16 11.36 -2.18 -12.76
N LEU A 17 11.65 -3.47 -12.51
CA LEU A 17 11.63 -3.98 -11.14
C LEU A 17 12.68 -3.27 -10.29
N ILE A 18 13.87 -3.03 -10.84
CA ILE A 18 14.99 -2.42 -10.11
C ILE A 18 14.73 -0.92 -9.89
N GLY A 19 14.36 -0.17 -10.94
CA GLY A 19 14.12 1.28 -10.85
C GLY A 19 12.98 1.58 -9.88
N ARG A 20 11.82 0.96 -10.08
CA ARG A 20 10.66 1.12 -9.20
C ARG A 20 10.96 0.76 -7.75
N THR A 21 11.68 -0.34 -7.51
CA THR A 21 12.02 -0.77 -6.14
C THR A 21 12.99 0.22 -5.49
N ALA A 22 13.96 0.76 -6.22
CA ALA A 22 14.89 1.76 -5.72
C ALA A 22 14.20 3.10 -5.38
N GLU A 23 13.28 3.57 -6.23
CA GLU A 23 12.49 4.77 -5.94
C GLU A 23 11.62 4.59 -4.70
N LEU A 24 10.93 3.45 -4.58
CA LEU A 24 10.14 3.12 -3.40
C LEU A 24 11.00 3.01 -2.13
N ALA A 25 12.20 2.45 -2.22
CA ALA A 25 13.13 2.36 -1.09
C ALA A 25 13.51 3.77 -0.57
N LYS A 26 13.81 4.70 -1.48
CA LYS A 26 14.10 6.10 -1.14
C LYS A 26 12.87 6.81 -0.55
N LEU A 27 11.70 6.60 -1.15
CA LEU A 27 10.43 7.20 -0.73
C LEU A 27 10.04 6.77 0.69
N PHE A 28 10.00 5.46 0.95
CA PHE A 28 9.70 4.92 2.28
C PHE A 28 10.86 5.15 3.26
N GLY A 29 12.09 5.26 2.75
CA GLY A 29 13.33 5.30 3.53
C GLY A 29 13.55 3.98 4.26
N ILE A 30 13.52 2.89 3.50
CA ILE A 30 13.79 1.51 3.94
C ILE A 30 14.79 0.86 2.99
N GLN A 31 15.31 -0.31 3.34
CA GLN A 31 16.29 -0.99 2.49
C GLN A 31 15.62 -1.53 1.21
N PHE A 32 16.37 -1.61 0.10
CA PHE A 32 15.87 -2.08 -1.19
C PHE A 32 15.13 -3.42 -1.09
N TYR A 33 15.73 -4.41 -0.42
CA TYR A 33 15.12 -5.73 -0.25
C TYR A 33 13.86 -5.71 0.63
N GLU A 34 13.75 -4.76 1.58
CA GLU A 34 12.58 -4.63 2.45
C GLU A 34 11.37 -4.10 1.69
N VAL A 35 11.55 -3.40 0.57
CA VAL A 35 10.45 -3.05 -0.32
C VAL A 35 9.76 -4.31 -0.87
N LEU A 36 10.53 -5.36 -1.17
CA LEU A 36 10.01 -6.62 -1.74
C LEU A 36 9.51 -7.58 -0.66
N SER A 37 10.18 -7.61 0.50
CA SER A 37 9.96 -8.64 1.53
C SER A 37 9.05 -8.20 2.67
N ARG A 38 8.90 -6.89 2.93
CA ARG A 38 8.10 -6.37 4.05
C ARG A 38 6.76 -5.77 3.59
N GLY A 39 5.74 -5.95 4.43
CA GLY A 39 4.39 -5.47 4.19
C GLY A 39 4.21 -3.96 4.35
N SER A 40 3.00 -3.48 4.07
CA SER A 40 2.63 -2.05 4.11
C SER A 40 2.83 -1.41 5.49
N GLN A 41 2.55 -2.13 6.58
CA GLN A 41 2.72 -1.62 7.94
C GLN A 41 4.16 -1.13 8.19
N PHE A 42 5.18 -1.89 7.76
CA PHE A 42 6.59 -1.50 7.93
C PHE A 42 6.93 -0.21 7.17
N ARG A 43 6.32 -0.01 5.99
CA ARG A 43 6.51 1.20 5.17
C ARG A 43 5.91 2.43 5.85
N VAL A 44 4.68 2.29 6.37
CA VAL A 44 3.98 3.35 7.10
C VAL A 44 4.72 3.70 8.40
N GLU A 45 5.14 2.69 9.17
CA GLU A 45 5.89 2.91 10.42
C GLU A 45 7.21 3.62 10.18
N SER A 46 7.98 3.25 9.13
CA SER A 46 9.24 3.92 8.78
C SER A 46 9.04 5.42 8.52
N MET A 47 8.01 5.77 7.74
CA MET A 47 7.66 7.16 7.46
C MET A 47 7.17 7.89 8.73
N MET A 48 6.26 7.28 9.48
CA MET A 48 5.67 7.86 10.69
C MET A 48 6.74 8.17 11.76
N LEU A 49 7.65 7.22 12.03
CA LEU A 49 8.72 7.39 13.02
C LEU A 49 9.67 8.52 12.63
N ARG A 50 10.00 8.67 11.35
CA ARG A 50 10.84 9.76 10.84
C ARG A 50 10.18 11.13 11.02
N ILE A 51 8.85 11.19 10.93
CA ILE A 51 8.06 12.41 11.15
C ILE A 51 7.90 12.71 12.65
N ALA A 52 7.73 11.67 13.49
CA ALA A 52 7.48 11.80 14.92
C ALA A 52 8.73 12.20 15.72
N LYS A 53 9.89 11.61 15.39
CA LYS A 53 11.16 11.83 16.10
C LYS A 53 11.58 13.31 16.24
N PRO A 54 11.61 14.14 15.18
CA PRO A 54 12.01 15.54 15.31
C PRO A 54 11.02 16.39 16.12
N ARG A 55 9.80 15.88 16.38
CA ARG A 55 8.78 16.52 17.22
C ARG A 55 8.82 16.03 18.68
N ASN A 56 9.82 15.24 19.06
CA ASN A 56 9.95 14.62 20.39
C ASN A 56 8.73 13.74 20.78
N PHE A 57 8.04 13.17 19.79
CA PHE A 57 6.99 12.19 20.05
C PHE A 57 7.57 10.79 20.27
N VAL A 58 6.95 10.03 21.17
CA VAL A 58 7.25 8.61 21.42
C VAL A 58 6.11 7.77 20.86
N SER A 59 6.43 6.81 20.00
CA SER A 59 5.43 5.92 19.42
C SER A 59 5.03 4.81 20.39
N VAL A 60 3.74 4.45 20.39
CA VAL A 60 3.21 3.36 21.21
C VAL A 60 3.41 2.03 20.48
N SER A 61 3.89 1.01 21.19
CA SER A 61 4.00 -0.37 20.69
C SER A 61 3.05 -1.26 21.51
N PRO A 62 1.79 -1.43 21.06
CA PRO A 62 0.79 -2.17 21.83
C PRO A 62 1.14 -3.66 21.93
N SER A 63 0.90 -4.25 23.10
CA SER A 63 1.07 -5.69 23.31
C SER A 63 0.01 -6.51 22.57
N ILE A 64 0.23 -7.81 22.46
CA ILE A 64 -0.75 -8.75 21.87
C ILE A 64 -2.06 -8.69 22.66
N GLN A 65 -1.98 -8.63 24.00
CA GLN A 65 -3.14 -8.54 24.88
C GLN A 65 -3.89 -7.23 24.67
N GLN A 66 -3.19 -6.09 24.57
CA GLN A 66 -3.83 -4.79 24.32
C GLN A 66 -4.57 -4.78 22.97
N ARG A 67 -3.97 -5.33 21.91
CA ARG A 67 -4.62 -5.44 20.60
C ARG A 67 -5.88 -6.30 20.64
N ALA A 68 -5.86 -7.41 21.40
CA ALA A 68 -7.01 -8.30 21.53
C ALA A 68 -8.20 -7.64 22.26
N HIS A 69 -7.95 -6.63 23.09
CA HIS A 69 -8.98 -5.89 23.83
C HIS A 69 -9.39 -4.57 23.13
N MET A 70 -8.90 -4.31 21.91
CA MET A 70 -9.33 -3.14 21.15
C MET A 70 -10.81 -3.25 20.77
N ARG A 71 -11.51 -2.11 20.77
CA ARG A 71 -12.90 -2.05 20.29
C ARG A 71 -12.97 -2.48 18.84
N SER A 72 -14.03 -3.21 18.51
CA SER A 72 -14.33 -3.60 17.13
C SER A 72 -14.63 -2.35 16.27
N PRO A 73 -14.33 -2.38 14.97
CA PRO A 73 -14.76 -1.33 14.05
C PRO A 73 -16.29 -1.21 14.05
N GLU A 74 -16.82 0.01 14.22
CA GLU A 74 -18.27 0.27 14.29
C GLU A 74 -18.82 0.89 13.00
N TYR A 75 -17.95 1.43 12.14
CA TYR A 75 -18.35 2.12 10.92
C TYR A 75 -18.20 1.23 9.69
N LEU A 76 -19.18 1.28 8.79
CA LEU A 76 -19.19 0.56 7.52
C LEU A 76 -19.24 1.57 6.36
N PRO A 77 -18.59 1.28 5.22
CA PRO A 77 -18.73 2.10 4.03
C PRO A 77 -20.17 2.05 3.49
N LEU A 78 -20.65 3.15 2.92
CA LEU A 78 -21.93 3.18 2.22
C LEU A 78 -21.77 2.52 0.85
N ILE A 79 -22.54 1.46 0.61
CA ILE A 79 -22.66 0.79 -0.69
C ILE A 79 -24.11 0.92 -1.11
N LEU A 80 -24.37 1.63 -2.22
CA LEU A 80 -25.72 1.76 -2.77
C LEU A 80 -26.10 0.49 -3.53
N GLU A 81 -27.30 -0.03 -3.28
CA GLU A 81 -27.84 -1.15 -4.04
C GLU A 81 -28.05 -0.74 -5.51
N PRO A 82 -27.44 -1.43 -6.48
CA PRO A 82 -27.61 -1.09 -7.88
C PRO A 82 -28.99 -1.52 -8.37
N ASN A 83 -29.56 -0.73 -9.29
CA ASN A 83 -30.73 -1.18 -10.04
C ASN A 83 -30.27 -2.10 -11.18
N SER A 84 -30.49 -3.41 -11.03
CA SER A 84 -30.12 -4.41 -12.03
C SER A 84 -31.02 -4.34 -13.26
N ARG A 85 -30.51 -3.77 -14.36
CA ARG A 85 -31.17 -3.66 -15.67
C ARG A 85 -30.17 -3.35 -16.77
N PHE A 86 -30.62 -3.47 -18.01
CA PHE A 86 -29.90 -2.94 -19.16
C PHE A 86 -30.11 -1.42 -19.25
N TYR A 87 -29.02 -0.67 -19.38
CA TYR A 87 -29.03 0.78 -19.58
C TYR A 87 -28.68 1.08 -21.04
N ALA A 88 -29.66 1.56 -21.81
CA ALA A 88 -29.46 1.94 -23.21
C ALA A 88 -28.92 3.38 -23.35
N ASP A 89 -29.25 4.25 -22.38
CA ASP A 89 -28.81 5.64 -22.33
C ASP A 89 -27.42 5.78 -21.68
N PRO A 90 -26.65 6.84 -21.98
CA PRO A 90 -25.35 7.08 -21.35
C PRO A 90 -25.41 7.16 -19.82
N LEU A 91 -24.44 6.54 -19.15
CA LEU A 91 -24.29 6.57 -17.69
C LEU A 91 -23.01 7.34 -17.32
N ILE A 92 -23.17 8.39 -16.51
CA ILE A 92 -22.04 9.16 -15.98
C ILE A 92 -21.50 8.46 -14.73
N VAL A 93 -20.19 8.23 -14.69
CA VAL A 93 -19.48 7.68 -13.53
C VAL A 93 -18.66 8.80 -12.90
N LEU A 94 -18.95 9.09 -11.63
CA LEU A 94 -18.22 10.06 -10.82
C LEU A 94 -17.49 9.30 -9.72
N ASP A 95 -16.27 9.75 -9.42
CA ASP A 95 -15.44 9.19 -8.35
C ASP A 95 -14.68 10.32 -7.65
N PHE A 96 -14.29 10.07 -6.40
CA PHE A 96 -13.43 10.97 -5.62
C PHE A 96 -11.97 10.54 -5.76
N GLN A 97 -11.08 11.48 -6.05
CA GLN A 97 -9.64 11.22 -5.99
C GLN A 97 -9.17 11.31 -4.53
N SER A 98 -8.63 10.20 -3.99
CA SER A 98 -8.10 10.11 -2.62
C SER A 98 -9.15 10.40 -1.53
N LEU A 99 -10.22 9.59 -1.48
CA LEU A 99 -11.37 9.80 -0.58
C LEU A 99 -11.05 9.65 0.93
N TYR A 100 -10.14 8.75 1.31
CA TYR A 100 -9.72 8.50 2.70
C TYR A 100 -8.55 9.40 3.08
#